data_AF-A0AAY4DUT4-F1
#
_entry.id   AF-A0AAY4DUT4-F1
#
_cell.length_a   1.000
_cell.length_b   1.000
_cell.length_c   1.000
_cell.angle_alpha   90.00
_cell.angle_beta   90.00
_cell.angle_gamma   90.00
#
_symmetry.space_group_name_H-M   'P 1'
#
loop_
_entity.id
_entity.type
_entity.pdbx_description
1 polymer ?
#
loop_
_entity_poly.entity_id
_entity_poly.type
_entity_poly.pdbx_seq_one_letter_code
_entity_poly.pdbx_strand_id
1 'polypeptide(L)'
;MHSRTMSRNYMSKYDELRKGDYLMSNNHEWKAVFQEDGNFVLYGWKPVWNSDTPGQRDAHRLCMQDDGNLVMYKRDDKMMWQSKSQASGTFKMCRMWLRNDGTMVVERDGEEVWSSAQSKGYK
;
A
#
# COMPACT_ATOMS: atom_id res chain seq x y z
N MET A 1 -1.70 25.18 6.58
CA MET A 1 -2.04 24.39 7.78
C MET A 1 -1.50 22.98 7.55
N HIS A 2 -0.42 22.60 8.23
CA HIS A 2 0.10 21.23 8.11
C HIS A 2 -0.85 20.31 8.88
N SER A 3 -1.69 19.58 8.14
CA SER A 3 -2.49 18.50 8.72
C SER A 3 -1.52 17.52 9.36
N ARG A 4 -1.60 17.42 10.69
CA ARG A 4 -0.88 16.43 11.47
C ARG A 4 -1.54 15.09 11.10
N THR A 5 -0.96 14.37 10.15
CA THR A 5 -1.53 13.11 9.64
C THR A 5 -1.73 12.17 10.83
N MET A 6 -2.98 11.99 11.27
CA MET A 6 -3.35 10.91 12.18
C MET A 6 -2.90 9.62 11.48
N SER A 7 -2.05 8.84 12.14
CA SER A 7 -1.60 7.57 11.57
C SER A 7 -2.82 6.67 11.36
N ARG A 8 -3.15 6.40 10.11
CA ARG A 8 -4.19 5.43 9.73
C ARG A 8 -3.56 4.06 9.51
N ASN A 9 -4.31 3.00 9.74
CA ASN A 9 -3.86 1.62 9.49
C ASN A 9 -4.34 1.08 8.13
N TYR A 10 -5.10 1.85 7.34
CA TYR A 10 -5.60 1.43 6.03
C TYR A 10 -5.59 2.57 5.00
N MET A 11 -5.73 2.20 3.73
CA MET A 11 -6.10 3.07 2.60
C MET A 11 -7.41 2.55 2.01
N SER A 12 -8.43 3.39 1.91
CA SER A 12 -9.66 3.09 1.16
C SER A 12 -9.46 3.34 -0.34
N LYS A 13 -10.40 2.91 -1.16
CA LYS A 13 -10.41 3.31 -2.58
C LYS A 13 -10.25 4.81 -2.74
N TYR A 14 -9.45 5.21 -3.73
CA TYR A 14 -9.02 6.58 -4.02
C TYR A 14 -8.01 7.19 -3.05
N ASP A 15 -7.70 6.53 -1.93
CA ASP A 15 -6.60 6.96 -1.09
C ASP A 15 -5.26 6.67 -1.76
N GLU A 16 -4.32 7.55 -1.49
CA GLU A 16 -2.93 7.39 -1.88
C GLU A 16 -1.98 7.64 -0.71
N LEU A 17 -0.78 7.08 -0.81
CA LEU A 17 0.40 7.51 -0.08
C LEU A 17 1.34 8.24 -1.04
N ARG A 18 1.87 9.35 -0.57
CA ARG A 18 3.05 10.00 -1.14
C ARG A 18 4.30 9.50 -0.42
N LYS A 19 5.46 9.82 -0.98
CA LYS A 19 6.72 9.49 -0.31
C LYS A 19 6.77 10.15 1.06
N GLY A 20 7.31 9.44 2.03
CA GLY A 20 7.32 9.82 3.44
C GLY A 20 6.05 9.42 4.19
N ASP A 21 4.93 9.20 3.51
CA ASP A 21 3.70 8.76 4.16
C ASP A 21 3.80 7.31 4.61
N TYR A 22 3.01 6.97 5.62
CA TYR A 22 2.98 5.65 6.19
C TYR A 22 1.61 5.27 6.75
N LEU A 23 1.41 3.96 6.87
CA LEU A 23 0.40 3.35 7.71
C LEU A 23 1.04 2.81 8.98
N MET A 24 0.30 2.84 10.09
CA MET A 24 0.69 2.25 11.37
C MET A 24 -0.40 1.28 11.81
N SER A 25 -0.04 0.07 12.24
CA SER A 25 -1.02 -0.86 12.81
C SER A 25 -1.61 -0.32 14.12
N ASN A 26 -2.79 -0.80 14.52
CA ASN A 26 -3.48 -0.30 15.72
C ASN A 26 -2.73 -0.64 17.01
N ASN A 27 -1.94 -1.71 17.03
CA ASN A 27 -1.04 -2.04 18.15
C ASN A 27 0.30 -1.28 18.10
N HIS A 28 0.53 -0.42 17.10
CA HIS A 28 1.76 0.37 16.92
C HIS A 28 3.05 -0.44 16.74
N GLU A 29 2.95 -1.73 16.44
CA GLU A 29 4.11 -2.61 16.25
C GLU A 29 4.57 -2.70 14.79
N TRP A 30 3.70 -2.35 13.84
CA TRP A 30 3.95 -2.50 12.42
C TRP A 30 3.74 -1.20 11.67
N LYS A 31 4.65 -0.92 10.74
CA LYS A 31 4.62 0.31 9.94
C LYS A 31 4.86 -0.01 8.46
N ALA A 32 3.95 0.40 7.60
CA ALA A 32 4.14 0.34 6.15
C ALA A 32 4.47 1.74 5.63
N VAL A 33 5.64 1.92 5.01
CA VAL A 33 6.17 3.24 4.62
C VAL A 33 6.39 3.26 3.12
N PHE A 34 5.88 4.29 2.44
CA PHE A 34 6.32 4.61 1.09
C PHE A 34 7.53 5.54 1.17
N GLN A 35 8.71 5.00 0.97
CA GLN A 35 9.97 5.65 1.27
C GLN A 35 10.38 6.66 0.18
N GLU A 36 11.26 7.59 0.54
CA GLU A 36 11.77 8.62 -0.38
C GLU A 36 12.52 8.06 -1.60
N ASP A 37 13.11 6.88 -1.45
CA ASP A 37 13.84 6.18 -2.50
C ASP A 37 12.91 5.46 -3.51
N GLY A 38 11.60 5.47 -3.29
CA GLY A 38 10.61 4.81 -4.14
C GLY A 38 10.27 3.37 -3.74
N ASN A 39 10.80 2.88 -2.62
CA ASN A 39 10.45 1.56 -2.10
C ASN A 39 9.21 1.65 -1.19
N PHE A 40 8.30 0.69 -1.30
CA PHE A 40 7.21 0.52 -0.33
C PHE A 40 7.55 -0.64 0.61
N VAL A 41 7.71 -0.36 1.89
CA VAL A 41 8.33 -1.31 2.84
C VAL A 41 7.48 -1.47 4.09
N LEU A 42 7.30 -2.72 4.50
CA LEU A 42 6.68 -3.09 5.76
C LEU A 42 7.75 -3.42 6.80
N TYR A 43 7.65 -2.76 7.95
CA TYR A 43 8.53 -2.87 9.09
C TYR A 43 7.79 -3.46 10.28
N GLY A 44 8.44 -4.42 10.96
CA GLY A 44 8.31 -4.63 12.40
C GLY A 44 9.54 -4.03 13.09
N TRP A 45 10.25 -4.82 13.89
CA TRP A 45 11.58 -4.43 14.41
C TRP A 45 12.66 -4.31 13.31
N LYS A 46 12.45 -4.98 12.18
CA LYS A 46 13.27 -4.93 10.95
C LYS A 46 12.34 -4.93 9.72
N PRO A 47 12.83 -4.58 8.52
CA PRO A 47 12.03 -4.76 7.31
C PRO A 47 11.70 -6.24 7.10
N VAL A 48 10.42 -6.54 6.89
CA VAL A 48 9.92 -7.92 6.68
C VAL A 48 9.39 -8.12 5.26
N TRP A 49 8.93 -7.05 4.61
CA TRP A 49 8.46 -7.10 3.24
C TRP A 49 8.77 -5.77 2.52
N ASN A 50 8.97 -5.82 1.21
CA ASN A 50 9.10 -4.63 0.36
C ASN A 50 8.64 -4.93 -1.07
N SER A 51 8.35 -3.87 -1.84
CA SER A 51 7.93 -3.92 -3.25
C SER A 51 9.07 -4.18 -4.24
N ASP A 52 10.32 -4.31 -3.77
CA ASP A 52 11.51 -4.47 -4.60
C ASP A 52 11.68 -3.34 -5.65
N THR A 53 11.38 -2.11 -5.23
CA THR A 53 11.54 -0.88 -6.03
C THR A 53 12.52 0.16 -5.42
N PRO A 54 13.59 -0.23 -4.68
CA PRO A 54 14.53 0.76 -4.15
C PRO A 54 15.25 1.52 -5.26
N GLY A 55 15.50 2.81 -5.03
CA GLY A 55 16.18 3.69 -5.98
C GLY A 55 15.31 4.20 -7.14
N GLN A 56 14.05 3.77 -7.23
CA GLN A 56 13.09 4.25 -8.23
C GLN A 56 12.55 5.64 -7.85
N ARG A 57 13.41 6.66 -7.96
CA ARG A 57 13.11 8.04 -7.53
C ARG A 57 11.95 8.70 -8.28
N ASP A 58 11.57 8.17 -9.44
CA ASP A 58 10.42 8.60 -10.22
C ASP A 58 9.09 8.03 -9.72
N ALA A 59 9.09 7.06 -8.80
CA ALA A 59 7.90 6.64 -8.06
C ALA A 59 7.28 7.87 -7.39
N HIS A 60 5.95 8.01 -7.48
CA HIS A 60 5.26 9.26 -7.16
C HIS A 60 4.10 9.08 -6.18
N ARG A 61 3.36 7.99 -6.30
CA ARG A 61 2.21 7.67 -5.44
C ARG A 61 1.97 6.16 -5.41
N LEU A 62 1.54 5.67 -4.26
CA LEU A 62 0.94 4.35 -4.09
C LEU A 62 -0.56 4.55 -3.87
N CYS A 63 -1.40 4.02 -4.75
CA CYS A 63 -2.84 4.28 -4.79
C CYS A 63 -3.63 2.99 -4.59
N MET A 64 -4.64 3.03 -3.73
CA MET A 64 -5.66 1.99 -3.67
C MET A 64 -6.78 2.32 -4.65
N GLN A 65 -6.87 1.57 -5.74
CA GLN A 65 -7.83 1.81 -6.82
C GLN A 65 -9.22 1.27 -6.47
N ASP A 66 -10.24 1.77 -7.16
CA ASP A 66 -11.63 1.35 -7.02
C ASP A 66 -11.92 -0.04 -7.57
N ASP A 67 -11.12 -0.51 -8.54
CA ASP A 67 -11.14 -1.88 -9.08
C ASP A 67 -10.54 -2.94 -8.13
N GLY A 68 -10.01 -2.50 -6.98
CA GLY A 68 -9.39 -3.37 -5.98
C GLY A 68 -7.91 -3.63 -6.19
N ASN A 69 -7.23 -2.90 -7.08
CA ASN A 69 -5.78 -2.99 -7.24
C ASN A 69 -5.03 -1.97 -6.37
N LEU A 70 -3.93 -2.40 -5.75
CA LEU A 70 -2.99 -1.50 -5.10
C LEU A 70 -1.85 -1.23 -6.08
N VAL A 71 -1.66 0.01 -6.51
CA VAL A 71 -0.76 0.35 -7.61
C VAL A 71 0.19 1.49 -7.26
N MET A 72 1.47 1.27 -7.52
CA MET A 72 2.50 2.30 -7.49
C MET A 72 2.67 2.89 -8.88
N TYR A 73 2.64 4.21 -8.95
CA TYR A 73 2.78 4.98 -10.19
C TYR A 73 4.03 5.84 -10.19
N LYS A 74 4.63 6.00 -11.37
CA LYS A 74 5.63 7.03 -11.68
C LYS A 74 4.98 8.41 -11.80
N ARG A 75 5.81 9.46 -11.89
CA ARG A 75 5.35 10.85 -12.13
C ARG A 75 4.61 11.05 -13.46
N ASP A 76 4.89 10.21 -14.45
CA ASP A 76 4.22 10.21 -15.76
C ASP A 76 3.00 9.27 -15.80
N ASP A 77 2.48 8.89 -14.63
CA ASP A 77 1.34 7.96 -14.42
C ASP A 77 1.52 6.56 -15.04
N LYS A 78 2.75 6.17 -15.39
CA LYS A 78 3.04 4.78 -15.72
C LYS A 78 3.08 3.92 -14.47
N MET A 79 2.43 2.76 -14.54
CA MET A 79 2.50 1.73 -13.50
C MET A 79 3.95 1.26 -13.31
N MET A 80 4.39 1.19 -12.06
CA MET A 80 5.72 0.70 -11.65
C MET A 80 5.64 -0.59 -10.84
N TRP A 81 4.62 -0.73 -10.02
CA TRP A 81 4.37 -1.92 -9.22
C TRP A 81 2.87 -2.06 -8.95
N GLN A 82 2.37 -3.27 -8.79
CA GLN A 82 0.98 -3.53 -8.43
C GLN A 82 0.78 -4.87 -7.69
N SER A 83 -0.31 -4.97 -6.92
CA SER A 83 -0.75 -6.23 -6.30
C SER A 83 -1.34 -7.24 -7.29
N LYS A 84 -1.79 -6.79 -8.47
CA LYS A 84 -2.58 -7.56 -9.46
C LYS A 84 -3.86 -8.15 -8.84
N SER A 85 -4.54 -7.34 -8.04
CA SER A 85 -5.78 -7.74 -7.37
C SER A 85 -7.02 -7.09 -7.98
N GLN A 86 -6.91 -6.49 -9.17
CA GLN A 86 -8.04 -5.90 -9.86
C GLN A 86 -9.11 -6.94 -10.22
N ALA A 87 -10.36 -6.54 -10.17
CA ALA A 87 -11.47 -7.31 -10.71
C ALA A 87 -12.44 -6.39 -11.47
N SER A 88 -13.19 -6.97 -12.40
CA SER A 88 -14.25 -6.24 -13.10
C SER A 88 -15.49 -6.10 -12.20
N GLY A 89 -16.15 -4.96 -12.26
CA GLY A 89 -17.39 -4.69 -11.51
C GLY A 89 -17.31 -3.46 -10.65
N THR A 90 -18.37 -3.22 -9.86
CA THR A 90 -18.43 -2.12 -8.89
C THR A 90 -18.41 -2.70 -7.50
N PHE A 91 -17.41 -2.31 -6.71
CA PHE A 91 -17.24 -2.76 -5.34
C PHE A 91 -17.67 -1.67 -4.36
N LYS A 92 -18.38 -2.08 -3.31
CA LYS A 92 -18.77 -1.14 -2.25
C LYS A 92 -17.53 -0.69 -1.50
N MET A 93 -16.61 -1.62 -1.28
CA MET A 93 -15.41 -1.44 -0.49
C MET A 93 -14.20 -2.08 -1.18
N CYS A 94 -13.16 -1.27 -1.37
CA CYS A 94 -11.80 -1.72 -1.65
C CYS A 94 -10.89 -1.01 -0.66
N ARG A 95 -10.03 -1.74 0.04
CA ARG A 95 -9.03 -1.14 0.92
C ARG A 95 -7.75 -1.96 0.97
N MET A 96 -6.62 -1.29 1.20
CA MET A 96 -5.44 -1.93 1.74
C MET A 96 -5.42 -1.71 3.26
N TRP A 97 -5.25 -2.76 4.04
CA TRP A 97 -5.25 -2.72 5.49
C TRP A 97 -3.97 -3.36 6.06
N LEU A 98 -3.26 -2.61 6.89
CA LEU A 98 -2.18 -3.13 7.74
C LEU A 98 -2.78 -3.70 9.04
N ARG A 99 -2.74 -5.03 9.15
CA ARG A 99 -3.22 -5.77 10.33
C ARG A 99 -2.17 -5.75 11.45
N ASN A 100 -2.63 -6.01 12.68
CA ASN A 100 -1.77 -6.05 13.87
C ASN A 100 -0.80 -7.24 13.90
N ASP A 101 -0.97 -8.21 13.01
CA ASP A 101 -0.09 -9.38 12.86
C ASP A 101 1.09 -9.13 11.91
N GLY A 102 1.21 -7.92 11.34
CA GLY A 102 2.27 -7.60 10.38
C GLY A 102 1.97 -8.07 8.96
N THR A 103 0.69 -8.21 8.60
CA THR A 103 0.27 -8.48 7.22
C THR A 103 -0.40 -7.24 6.61
N MET A 104 0.00 -6.87 5.40
CA MET A 104 -0.76 -5.95 4.56
C MET A 104 -1.69 -6.75 3.66
N VAL A 105 -2.96 -6.39 3.68
CA VAL A 105 -4.01 -7.09 2.94
C VAL A 105 -4.76 -6.13 2.05
N VAL A 106 -4.95 -6.50 0.78
CA VAL A 106 -5.99 -5.88 -0.04
C VAL A 106 -7.28 -6.67 0.19
N GLU A 107 -8.29 -5.97 0.68
CA GLU A 107 -9.62 -6.50 0.94
C GLU A 107 -10.62 -5.82 0.00
N ARG A 108 -11.50 -6.63 -0.59
CA ARG A 108 -12.57 -6.18 -1.48
C ARG A 108 -13.88 -6.81 -1.03
N ASP A 109 -14.85 -5.99 -0.65
CA ASP A 109 -16.17 -6.41 -0.14
C ASP A 109 -16.11 -7.53 0.93
N GLY A 110 -15.09 -7.48 1.80
CA GLY A 110 -14.88 -8.46 2.88
C GLY A 110 -14.03 -9.68 2.50
N GLU A 111 -13.65 -9.82 1.23
CA GLU A 111 -12.75 -10.87 0.75
C GLU A 111 -11.30 -10.38 0.71
N GLU A 112 -10.37 -11.18 1.24
CA GLU A 112 -8.93 -10.97 1.07
C GLU A 112 -8.51 -11.41 -0.34
N VAL A 113 -8.05 -10.47 -1.15
CA VAL A 113 -7.74 -10.71 -2.58
C VAL A 113 -6.24 -10.65 -2.88
N TRP A 114 -5.45 -10.13 -1.94
CA TRP A 114 -4.00 -10.13 -1.96
C TRP A 114 -3.45 -9.94 -0.54
N SER A 115 -2.31 -10.56 -0.23
CA SER A 115 -1.58 -10.26 1.00
C SER A 115 -0.06 -10.32 0.84
N SER A 116 0.63 -9.51 1.65
CA SER A 116 2.09 -9.46 1.69
C SER A 116 2.74 -10.75 2.17
N ALA A 117 1.98 -11.60 2.89
CA ALA A 117 2.44 -12.92 3.31
C ALA A 117 2.58 -13.90 2.15
N GLN A 118 1.82 -13.71 1.06
CA GLN A 118 1.74 -14.65 -0.05
C GLN A 118 2.37 -14.11 -1.33
N SER A 119 2.61 -12.79 -1.43
CA SER A 119 3.06 -12.16 -2.67
C SER A 119 3.97 -10.96 -2.45
N LYS A 120 4.91 -10.76 -3.37
CA LYS A 120 5.73 -9.54 -3.50
C LYS A 120 5.10 -8.49 -4.44
N GLY A 121 3.93 -8.79 -5.00
CA GLY A 121 3.36 -8.05 -6.12
C GLY A 121 4.21 -8.17 -7.38
N TYR A 122 3.98 -7.26 -8.33
CA TYR A 122 4.54 -7.32 -9.68
C TYR A 122 4.99 -5.93 -10.12
N LYS A 123 6.16 -5.86 -10.75
CA LYS A 123 6.66 -4.65 -11.44
C LYS A 123 6.12 -4.59 -12.87
#